data_AF-A0A6P1CZ82-F1
#
_entry.id   AF-A0A6P1CZ82-F1
#
_cell.length_a   1.000
_cell.length_b   1.000
_cell.length_c   1.000
_cell.angle_alpha   90.00
_cell.angle_beta   90.00
_cell.angle_gamma   90.00
#
_symmetry.space_group_name_H-M   'P 1'
#
loop_
_entity.id
_entity.type
_entity.pdbx_description
1 polymer ?
#
loop_
_entity_poly.entity_id
_entity_poly.type
_entity_poly.pdbx_seq_one_letter_code
_entity_poly.pdbx_strand_id
1 'polypeptide(L)'
;RHFQEMGIDTQAEDFTVVGIGDMSGDVFGNGMLLSEHIRLVAAFDHRHIFLDPNPDAVSSFAERRRMFELPRSSWADYDKSLISEGGGVYDRSAKAVPVSAEVRAALGLAADVTTMSPPEMIRAILRAPVDLLWNGGIGTYIKASTESNAEVGDKSNDAVRVNGNQLRVNVIGEGGNLGATALGRIEFCRNGG
;
A
#
# COMPACT_ATOMS: atom_id res chain seq x y z
N ARG A 1 9.75 14.91 7.37
CA ARG A 1 9.11 15.80 8.36
C ARG A 1 8.23 15.05 9.34
N HIS A 2 7.05 14.53 8.98
CA HIS A 2 6.19 13.80 9.94
C HIS A 2 6.91 12.64 10.66
N PHE A 3 7.66 11.80 9.93
CA PHE A 3 8.51 10.76 10.55
C PHE A 3 9.53 11.32 11.56
N GLN A 4 10.20 12.42 11.22
CA GLN A 4 11.15 13.08 12.14
C GLN A 4 10.45 13.66 13.37
N GLU A 5 9.23 14.19 13.23
CA GLU A 5 8.40 14.66 14.35
C GLU A 5 7.94 13.50 15.25
N MET A 6 7.86 12.28 14.70
CA MET A 6 7.65 11.04 15.45
C MET A 6 8.94 10.40 15.97
N GLY A 7 10.11 11.00 15.71
CA GLY A 7 11.41 10.50 16.13
C GLY A 7 11.93 9.30 15.31
N ILE A 8 11.35 9.02 14.14
CA ILE A 8 11.75 7.94 13.24
C ILE A 8 12.69 8.51 12.16
N ASP A 9 13.89 7.97 12.04
CA ASP A 9 14.82 8.28 10.96
C ASP A 9 14.67 7.26 9.82
N THR A 10 13.90 7.64 8.79
CA THR A 10 13.65 6.78 7.62
C THR A 10 14.89 6.49 6.78
N GLN A 11 16.05 7.09 7.09
CA GLN A 11 17.32 6.82 6.42
C GLN A 11 18.25 5.90 7.23
N ALA A 12 17.89 5.54 8.45
CA ALA A 12 18.67 4.68 9.33
C ALA A 12 17.87 3.54 9.98
N GLU A 13 16.53 3.63 9.97
CA GLU A 13 15.64 2.70 10.65
C GLU A 13 14.61 2.11 9.68
N ASP A 14 14.39 0.80 9.81
CA ASP A 14 13.39 0.05 9.06
C ASP A 14 11.97 0.52 9.39
N PHE A 15 11.17 0.75 8.37
CA PHE A 15 9.77 1.16 8.51
C PHE A 15 8.87 0.50 7.46
N THR A 16 7.64 0.23 7.86
CA THR A 16 6.67 -0.52 7.07
C THR A 16 5.87 0.38 6.13
N VAL A 17 5.65 -0.10 4.91
CA VAL A 17 4.98 0.67 3.86
C VAL A 17 3.91 -0.16 3.18
N VAL A 18 2.78 0.47 2.87
CA VAL A 18 1.84 0.00 1.85
C VAL A 18 1.75 0.98 0.69
N GLY A 19 1.52 0.46 -0.51
CA GLY A 19 1.67 1.23 -1.75
C GLY A 19 0.46 1.20 -2.68
N ILE A 20 0.19 2.33 -3.33
CA ILE A 20 -0.71 2.42 -4.49
C ILE A 20 0.15 2.68 -5.73
N GLY A 21 0.34 1.66 -6.57
CA GLY A 21 1.20 1.70 -7.74
C GLY A 21 2.07 0.46 -7.90
N ASP A 22 3.02 0.54 -8.84
CA ASP A 22 4.04 -0.48 -9.09
C ASP A 22 5.38 0.16 -9.50
N MET A 23 6.44 -0.63 -9.56
CA MET A 23 7.79 -0.16 -9.87
C MET A 23 7.97 0.34 -11.31
N SER A 24 6.98 0.22 -12.21
CA SER A 24 7.05 0.83 -13.55
C SER A 24 6.62 2.30 -13.57
N GLY A 25 5.88 2.74 -12.54
CA GLY A 25 5.44 4.12 -12.42
C GLY A 25 6.54 5.02 -11.84
N ASP A 26 6.82 6.15 -12.49
CA ASP A 26 7.87 7.09 -12.08
C ASP A 26 7.70 7.56 -10.61
N VAL A 27 6.50 7.98 -10.22
CA VAL A 27 6.22 8.43 -8.85
C VAL A 27 6.36 7.31 -7.82
N PHE A 28 5.78 6.14 -8.12
CA PHE A 28 5.82 5.01 -7.20
C PHE A 28 7.24 4.47 -7.04
N GLY A 29 7.91 4.23 -8.17
CA GLY A 29 9.25 3.68 -8.23
C GLY A 29 10.28 4.57 -7.54
N ASN A 30 10.33 5.87 -7.87
CA ASN A 30 11.23 6.79 -7.19
C ASN A 30 10.94 6.82 -5.67
N GLY A 31 9.68 6.92 -5.26
CA GLY A 31 9.31 6.94 -3.83
C GLY A 31 9.74 5.69 -3.08
N MET A 32 9.62 4.51 -3.71
CA MET A 32 10.04 3.23 -3.13
C MET A 32 11.56 3.03 -3.11
N LEU A 33 12.34 3.89 -3.79
CA LEU A 33 13.80 3.86 -3.81
C LEU A 33 14.47 5.00 -3.00
N LEU A 34 13.68 5.83 -2.30
CA LEU A 34 14.20 6.90 -1.44
C LEU A 34 14.85 6.40 -0.13
N SER A 35 14.68 5.13 0.22
CA SER A 35 15.30 4.53 1.40
C SER A 35 15.46 3.02 1.25
N GLU A 36 16.64 2.52 1.61
CA GLU A 36 16.95 1.09 1.69
C GLU A 36 16.25 0.41 2.87
N HIS A 37 15.72 1.20 3.82
CA HIS A 37 15.01 0.75 5.02
C HIS A 37 13.50 0.56 4.82
N ILE A 38 12.99 0.79 3.61
CA ILE A 38 11.57 0.54 3.31
C ILE A 38 11.28 -0.95 3.33
N ARG A 39 10.36 -1.36 4.21
CA ARG A 39 9.75 -2.67 4.27
C ARG A 39 8.37 -2.62 3.61
N LEU A 40 8.31 -2.82 2.29
CA LEU A 40 7.05 -2.76 1.52
C LEU A 40 6.22 -4.02 1.77
N VAL A 41 5.23 -3.92 2.66
CA VAL A 41 4.41 -5.04 3.12
C VAL A 41 3.34 -5.44 2.11
N ALA A 42 2.78 -4.45 1.41
CA ALA A 42 1.80 -4.70 0.37
C ALA A 42 1.73 -3.55 -0.63
N ALA A 43 1.37 -3.84 -1.87
CA ALA A 43 1.07 -2.83 -2.87
C ALA A 43 0.01 -3.34 -3.84
N PHE A 44 -0.62 -2.44 -4.57
CA PHE A 44 -1.52 -2.82 -5.66
C PHE A 44 -1.47 -1.81 -6.80
N ASP A 45 -1.64 -2.29 -8.02
CA ASP A 45 -1.83 -1.47 -9.20
C ASP A 45 -3.15 -1.86 -9.91
N HIS A 46 -3.27 -1.50 -11.18
CA HIS A 46 -4.42 -1.87 -11.99
C HIS A 46 -4.43 -3.37 -12.38
N ARG A 47 -3.30 -4.08 -12.23
CA ARG A 47 -3.11 -5.46 -12.66
C ARG A 47 -3.02 -6.45 -11.50
N HIS A 48 -2.30 -6.10 -10.45
CA HIS A 48 -1.87 -7.02 -9.41
C HIS A 48 -2.06 -6.47 -8.01
N ILE A 49 -2.12 -7.41 -7.07
CA ILE A 49 -1.94 -7.20 -5.64
C ILE A 49 -0.66 -7.92 -5.24
N PHE A 50 0.30 -7.17 -4.71
CA PHE A 50 1.56 -7.65 -4.15
C PHE A 50 1.43 -7.71 -2.63
N LEU A 51 1.80 -8.84 -2.04
CA LEU A 51 1.84 -9.08 -0.60
C LEU A 51 3.20 -9.66 -0.23
N ASP A 52 3.90 -9.00 0.68
CA ASP A 52 5.14 -9.49 1.30
C ASP A 52 5.04 -9.23 2.80
N PRO A 53 4.51 -10.17 3.61
CA PRO A 53 4.15 -9.91 5.00
C PRO A 53 5.29 -9.47 5.92
N ASN A 54 6.52 -9.92 5.64
CA ASN A 54 7.71 -9.69 6.44
C ASN A 54 8.94 -9.50 5.51
N PRO A 55 9.00 -8.42 4.73
CA PRO A 55 10.05 -8.23 3.75
C PRO A 55 11.39 -7.97 4.46
N ASP A 56 12.47 -8.48 3.90
CA ASP A 56 13.84 -8.04 4.22
C ASP A 56 14.13 -6.72 3.50
N ALA A 57 14.51 -5.68 4.23
CA ALA A 57 14.63 -4.33 3.67
C ALA A 57 15.70 -4.27 2.55
N VAL A 58 16.85 -4.90 2.78
CA VAL A 58 18.01 -4.85 1.89
C VAL A 58 17.75 -5.62 0.59
N SER A 59 17.31 -6.88 0.68
CA SER A 59 17.08 -7.70 -0.50
C SER A 59 15.87 -7.19 -1.31
N SER A 60 14.80 -6.77 -0.63
CA SER A 60 13.61 -6.24 -1.30
C SER A 60 13.85 -4.86 -1.92
N PHE A 61 14.75 -4.04 -1.37
CA PHE A 61 15.19 -2.80 -2.02
C PHE A 61 15.95 -3.08 -3.32
N ALA A 62 16.92 -3.99 -3.29
CA ALA A 62 17.68 -4.36 -4.48
C ALA A 62 16.77 -4.88 -5.59
N GLU A 63 15.77 -5.68 -5.24
CA GLU A 63 14.79 -6.21 -6.19
C GLU A 63 13.87 -5.12 -6.76
N ARG A 64 13.37 -4.21 -5.92
CA ARG A 64 12.60 -3.05 -6.39
C ARG A 64 13.43 -2.19 -7.35
N ARG A 65 14.72 -1.96 -7.07
CA ARG A 65 15.62 -1.22 -7.96
C ARG A 65 15.78 -1.93 -9.30
N ARG A 66 16.03 -3.24 -9.30
CA ARG A 66 16.10 -4.05 -10.53
C ARG A 66 14.83 -3.90 -11.36
N MET A 67 13.65 -4.00 -10.73
CA MET A 67 12.37 -3.85 -11.43
C MET A 67 12.14 -2.45 -12.00
N PHE A 68 12.59 -1.41 -11.31
CA PHE A 68 12.51 -0.01 -11.76
C PHE A 68 13.39 0.25 -12.99
N GLU A 69 14.53 -0.43 -13.10
CA GLU A 69 15.47 -0.30 -14.22
C GLU A 69 15.05 -1.11 -15.46
N LEU A 70 14.05 -1.99 -15.36
CA LEU A 70 13.53 -2.72 -16.52
C LEU A 70 12.82 -1.76 -17.49
N PRO A 71 12.94 -1.96 -18.82
CA PRO A 71 12.24 -1.14 -19.81
C PRO A 71 10.71 -1.15 -19.65
N ARG A 72 10.17 -2.27 -19.14
CA ARG A 72 8.78 -2.48 -18.74
C ARG A 72 8.77 -3.46 -17.58
N SER A 73 7.98 -3.17 -16.54
CA SER A 73 7.81 -4.04 -15.39
C SER A 73 6.38 -4.03 -14.84
N SER A 74 6.12 -4.98 -13.97
CA SER A 74 4.88 -5.17 -13.22
C SER A 74 5.21 -5.98 -11.97
N TRP A 75 4.29 -6.05 -11.00
CA TRP A 75 4.48 -6.94 -9.84
C TRP A 75 4.70 -8.41 -10.22
N ALA A 76 4.26 -8.87 -11.40
CA ALA A 76 4.52 -10.23 -11.87
C ALA A 76 6.01 -10.49 -12.19
N ASP A 77 6.81 -9.44 -12.40
CA ASP A 77 8.24 -9.52 -12.66
C ASP A 77 9.08 -9.57 -11.38
N TYR A 78 8.46 -9.41 -10.20
CA TYR A 78 9.13 -9.51 -8.89
C TYR A 78 9.63 -10.94 -8.66
N ASP A 79 10.88 -11.09 -8.23
CA ASP A 79 11.45 -12.39 -7.87
C ASP A 79 10.73 -12.97 -6.64
N LYS A 80 9.85 -13.93 -6.90
CA LYS A 80 9.01 -14.57 -5.88
C LYS A 80 9.81 -15.31 -4.81
N SER A 81 11.09 -15.65 -5.06
CA SER A 81 11.94 -16.27 -4.05
C SER A 81 12.35 -15.31 -2.93
N LEU A 82 12.22 -13.99 -3.16
CA LEU A 82 12.49 -12.95 -2.18
C LEU A 82 11.25 -12.54 -1.37
N ILE A 83 10.05 -12.96 -1.79
CA ILE A 83 8.81 -12.69 -1.06
C ILE A 83 8.79 -13.58 0.19
N SER A 84 8.53 -12.98 1.35
CA SER A 84 8.47 -13.71 2.61
C SER A 84 7.33 -14.73 2.66
N GLU A 85 7.43 -15.66 3.61
CA GLU A 85 6.45 -16.74 3.81
C GLU A 85 5.01 -16.20 3.90
N GLY A 86 4.09 -16.90 3.23
CA GLY A 86 2.68 -16.52 3.19
C GLY A 86 2.35 -15.35 2.25
N GLY A 87 3.34 -14.71 1.63
CA GLY A 87 3.16 -13.65 0.63
C GLY A 87 2.93 -14.17 -0.79
N GLY A 88 2.78 -13.23 -1.73
CA GLY A 88 2.65 -13.54 -3.15
C GLY A 88 2.21 -12.36 -4.01
N VAL A 89 2.11 -12.63 -5.31
CA VAL A 89 1.57 -11.71 -6.32
C VAL A 89 0.32 -12.32 -6.93
N TYR A 90 -0.78 -11.59 -6.88
CA TYR A 90 -2.11 -12.05 -7.28
C TYR A 90 -2.69 -11.13 -8.35
N ASP A 91 -3.33 -11.71 -9.36
CA ASP A 91 -4.05 -10.95 -10.38
C ASP A 91 -5.28 -10.27 -9.77
N ARG A 92 -5.50 -8.99 -10.07
CA ARG A 92 -6.63 -8.21 -9.56
C ARG A 92 -7.99 -8.72 -10.09
N SER A 93 -7.99 -9.50 -11.18
CA SER A 93 -9.15 -10.20 -11.73
C SER A 93 -9.38 -11.60 -11.14
N ALA A 94 -8.50 -12.08 -10.25
CA ALA A 94 -8.68 -13.36 -9.58
C ALA A 94 -9.98 -13.39 -8.77
N LYS A 95 -10.62 -14.56 -8.68
CA LYS A 95 -11.85 -14.72 -7.89
C LYS A 95 -11.63 -14.47 -6.40
N ALA A 96 -10.43 -14.78 -5.91
CA ALA A 96 -10.08 -14.67 -4.52
C ALA A 96 -8.55 -14.56 -4.36
N VAL A 97 -8.13 -13.91 -3.28
CA VAL A 97 -6.76 -13.83 -2.79
C VAL A 97 -6.69 -14.62 -1.47
N PRO A 98 -5.85 -15.66 -1.39
CA PRO A 98 -5.66 -16.40 -0.15
C PRO A 98 -5.03 -15.51 0.92
N VAL A 99 -5.41 -15.72 2.18
CA VAL A 99 -4.91 -14.97 3.32
C VAL A 99 -4.23 -15.93 4.30
N SER A 100 -2.90 -15.90 4.28
CA SER A 100 -2.03 -16.64 5.17
C SER A 100 -2.04 -16.06 6.59
N ALA A 101 -1.44 -16.76 7.56
CA ALA A 101 -1.32 -16.24 8.92
C ALA A 101 -0.44 -14.99 8.98
N GLU A 102 0.59 -14.96 8.15
CA GLU A 102 1.57 -13.90 8.00
C GLU A 102 0.89 -12.64 7.42
N VAL A 103 0.11 -12.78 6.33
CA VAL A 103 -0.68 -11.68 5.76
C VAL A 103 -1.70 -11.15 6.78
N ARG A 104 -2.37 -12.03 7.54
CA ARG A 104 -3.30 -11.59 8.60
C ARG A 104 -2.61 -10.71 9.62
N ALA A 105 -1.44 -11.14 10.10
CA ALA A 105 -0.66 -10.38 11.08
C ALA A 105 -0.24 -9.03 10.51
N ALA A 106 0.36 -9.03 9.30
CA ALA A 106 0.88 -7.84 8.66
C ALA A 106 -0.20 -6.79 8.33
N LEU A 107 -1.39 -7.21 7.91
CA LEU A 107 -2.51 -6.33 7.59
C LEU A 107 -3.47 -6.10 8.76
N GLY A 108 -3.23 -6.71 9.92
CA GLY A 108 -4.08 -6.63 11.11
C GLY A 108 -5.51 -7.11 10.88
N LEU A 109 -5.66 -8.30 10.29
CA LEU A 109 -6.93 -8.97 9.97
C LEU A 109 -7.36 -9.94 11.08
N ALA A 110 -8.65 -10.28 11.11
CA ALA A 110 -9.19 -11.27 12.05
C ALA A 110 -8.67 -12.68 11.76
N ALA A 111 -8.47 -13.49 12.80
CA ALA A 111 -7.79 -14.78 12.75
C ALA A 111 -8.48 -15.83 11.86
N ASP A 112 -9.79 -15.70 11.66
CA ASP A 112 -10.64 -16.58 10.85
C ASP A 112 -10.63 -16.22 9.35
N VAL A 113 -10.03 -15.10 8.95
CA VAL A 113 -9.93 -14.68 7.55
C VAL A 113 -8.88 -15.53 6.83
N THR A 114 -9.33 -16.41 5.92
CA THR A 114 -8.46 -17.27 5.11
C THR A 114 -8.47 -16.91 3.62
N THR A 115 -9.41 -16.07 3.19
CA THR A 115 -9.56 -15.64 1.79
C THR A 115 -10.30 -14.31 1.72
N MET A 116 -10.00 -13.49 0.72
CA MET A 116 -10.68 -12.22 0.43
C MET A 116 -10.86 -12.06 -1.08
N SER A 117 -11.88 -11.33 -1.53
CA SER A 117 -11.91 -10.85 -2.92
C SER A 117 -10.83 -9.77 -3.13
N PRO A 118 -10.38 -9.52 -4.38
CA PRO A 118 -9.40 -8.46 -4.64
C PRO A 118 -9.81 -7.07 -4.11
N PRO A 119 -11.08 -6.61 -4.25
CA PRO A 119 -11.49 -5.33 -3.65
C PRO A 119 -11.39 -5.32 -2.12
N GLU A 120 -11.76 -6.42 -1.46
CA GLU A 120 -11.64 -6.53 0.01
C GLU A 120 -10.18 -6.49 0.45
N MET A 121 -9.29 -7.17 -0.27
CA MET A 121 -7.85 -7.13 -0.01
C MET A 121 -7.28 -5.72 -0.20
N ILE A 122 -7.64 -5.01 -1.27
CA ILE A 122 -7.21 -3.60 -1.46
C ILE A 122 -7.68 -2.73 -0.29
N ARG A 123 -8.93 -2.90 0.19
CA ARG A 123 -9.42 -2.19 1.39
C ARG A 123 -8.66 -2.57 2.65
N ALA A 124 -8.19 -3.81 2.77
CA ALA A 124 -7.35 -4.24 3.87
C ALA A 124 -5.97 -3.56 3.81
N ILE A 125 -5.34 -3.53 2.64
CA ILE A 125 -4.06 -2.85 2.41
C ILE A 125 -4.16 -1.37 2.77
N LEU A 126 -5.20 -0.66 2.31
CA LEU A 126 -5.42 0.76 2.64
C LEU A 126 -5.60 1.02 4.14
N ARG A 127 -6.03 0.01 4.90
CA ARG A 127 -6.24 0.10 6.37
C ARG A 127 -5.16 -0.64 7.14
N ALA A 128 -4.05 -1.01 6.52
CA ALA A 128 -2.98 -1.75 7.19
C ALA A 128 -2.40 -0.90 8.34
N PRO A 129 -2.03 -1.52 9.47
CA PRO A 129 -1.40 -0.82 10.59
C PRO A 129 0.11 -0.68 10.35
N VAL A 130 0.49 0.11 9.34
CA VAL A 130 1.88 0.32 8.90
C VAL A 130 2.31 1.77 9.05
N ASP A 131 3.59 2.06 8.86
CA ASP A 131 4.11 3.40 9.07
C ASP A 131 3.74 4.38 7.96
N LEU A 132 3.77 3.95 6.69
CA LEU A 132 3.50 4.80 5.54
C LEU A 132 2.51 4.17 4.57
N LEU A 133 1.51 4.96 4.16
CA LEU A 133 0.80 4.74 2.89
C LEU A 133 1.40 5.64 1.82
N TRP A 134 2.04 5.05 0.81
CA TRP A 134 2.57 5.78 -0.34
C TRP A 134 1.61 5.69 -1.53
N ASN A 135 1.01 6.83 -1.89
CA ASN A 135 0.24 6.94 -3.12
C ASN A 135 1.13 7.42 -4.26
N GLY A 136 1.54 6.50 -5.13
CA GLY A 136 2.19 6.81 -6.42
C GLY A 136 1.28 6.59 -7.63
N GLY A 137 0.00 6.30 -7.40
CA GLY A 137 -0.97 5.94 -8.43
C GLY A 137 -1.93 7.06 -8.79
N ILE A 138 -2.99 6.68 -9.50
CA ILE A 138 -4.08 7.57 -9.91
C ILE A 138 -5.38 7.06 -9.28
N GLY A 139 -6.16 7.98 -8.72
CA GLY A 139 -7.49 7.71 -8.21
C GLY A 139 -7.69 8.13 -6.76
N THR A 140 -8.95 8.29 -6.37
CA THR A 140 -9.34 8.74 -5.03
C THR A 140 -9.73 7.57 -4.16
N TYR A 141 -8.78 7.13 -3.33
CA TYR A 141 -8.90 5.96 -2.45
C TYR A 141 -9.35 6.32 -1.04
N ILE A 142 -9.22 7.58 -0.64
CA ILE A 142 -9.54 8.06 0.70
C ILE A 142 -10.52 9.23 0.60
N LYS A 143 -11.58 9.20 1.40
CA LYS A 143 -12.54 10.31 1.57
C LYS A 143 -12.86 10.52 3.05
N ALA A 144 -13.60 11.56 3.40
CA ALA A 144 -14.19 11.64 4.73
C ALA A 144 -15.39 10.69 4.87
N SER A 145 -15.71 10.31 6.11
CA SER A 145 -16.93 9.58 6.43
C SER A 145 -18.21 10.37 6.10
N THR A 146 -18.12 11.70 6.04
CA THR A 146 -19.21 12.61 5.67
C THR A 146 -19.43 12.76 4.18
N GLU A 147 -18.51 12.27 3.34
CA GLU A 147 -18.64 12.27 1.89
C GLU A 147 -19.24 10.95 1.41
N SER A 148 -20.08 10.99 0.39
CA SER A 148 -20.54 9.82 -0.35
C SER A 148 -19.58 9.50 -1.50
N ASN A 149 -19.59 8.26 -1.97
CA ASN A 149 -18.83 7.87 -3.16
C ASN A 149 -19.26 8.67 -4.41
N ALA A 150 -20.55 9.00 -4.51
CA ALA A 150 -21.09 9.79 -5.62
C ALA A 150 -20.51 11.21 -5.67
N GLU A 151 -20.30 11.85 -4.52
CA GLU A 151 -19.69 13.20 -4.44
C GLU A 151 -18.20 13.19 -4.81
N VAL A 152 -17.48 12.10 -4.52
CA VAL A 152 -16.06 11.96 -4.88
C VAL A 152 -15.87 11.85 -6.40
N GLY A 153 -16.82 11.23 -7.12
CA GLY A 153 -16.85 11.20 -8.58
C GLY A 153 -15.91 10.19 -9.26
N ASP A 154 -15.13 9.41 -8.50
CA ASP A 154 -14.25 8.36 -9.04
C ASP A 154 -14.87 6.96 -8.86
N LYS A 155 -15.75 6.58 -9.78
CA LYS A 155 -16.47 5.30 -9.72
C LYS A 155 -15.56 4.07 -9.74
N SER A 156 -14.36 4.19 -10.32
CA SER A 156 -13.44 3.06 -10.45
C SER A 156 -12.93 2.56 -9.10
N ASN A 157 -12.90 3.45 -8.11
CA ASN A 157 -12.41 3.16 -6.78
C ASN A 157 -13.51 3.06 -5.71
N ASP A 158 -14.79 3.18 -6.08
CA ASP A 158 -15.91 3.11 -5.12
C ASP A 158 -15.90 1.84 -4.25
N ALA A 159 -15.57 0.70 -4.88
CA ALA A 159 -15.55 -0.59 -4.20
C ALA A 159 -14.38 -0.74 -3.21
N VAL A 160 -13.32 0.07 -3.36
CA VAL A 160 -12.10 -0.01 -2.54
C VAL A 160 -11.87 1.20 -1.65
N ARG A 161 -12.62 2.30 -1.85
CA ARG A 161 -12.46 3.53 -1.11
C ARG A 161 -12.71 3.32 0.39
N VAL A 162 -11.87 3.96 1.20
CA VAL A 162 -11.97 3.96 2.66
C VAL A 162 -12.15 5.38 3.19
N ASN A 163 -12.60 5.48 4.43
CA ASN A 163 -12.69 6.77 5.11
C ASN A 163 -11.36 7.11 5.81
N GLY A 164 -11.04 8.38 5.94
CA GLY A 164 -9.83 8.85 6.65
C GLY A 164 -9.78 8.36 8.09
N ASN A 165 -10.93 8.27 8.77
CA ASN A 165 -11.02 7.72 10.14
C ASN A 165 -10.86 6.20 10.25
N GLN A 166 -10.71 5.48 9.13
CA GLN A 166 -10.46 4.04 9.10
C GLN A 166 -8.98 3.71 8.87
N LEU A 167 -8.17 4.71 8.54
CA LEU A 167 -6.75 4.53 8.31
C LEU A 167 -6.06 4.26 9.64
N ARG A 168 -5.13 3.31 9.61
CA ARG A 168 -4.28 2.93 10.75
C ARG A 168 -2.81 3.22 10.46
N VAL A 169 -2.54 3.92 9.36
CA VAL A 169 -1.18 4.32 8.98
C VAL A 169 -0.76 5.54 9.78
N ASN A 170 0.53 5.64 10.09
CA ASN A 170 1.05 6.81 10.79
C ASN A 170 1.16 8.02 9.86
N VAL A 171 1.57 7.82 8.60
CA VAL A 171 1.79 8.88 7.62
C VAL A 171 1.20 8.50 6.27
N ILE A 172 0.65 9.49 5.56
CA ILE A 172 0.30 9.37 4.13
C ILE A 172 1.26 10.22 3.32
N GLY A 173 1.93 9.61 2.35
CA GLY A 173 2.70 10.31 1.32
C GLY A 173 1.95 10.29 -0.01
N GLU A 174 1.60 11.47 -0.53
CA GLU A 174 0.93 11.61 -1.83
C GLU A 174 1.89 12.18 -2.86
N GLY A 175 2.45 11.30 -3.70
CA GLY A 175 3.16 11.71 -4.92
C GLY A 175 2.29 11.66 -6.17
N GLY A 176 1.26 10.80 -6.16
CA GLY A 176 0.32 10.60 -7.26
C GLY A 176 -0.84 11.60 -7.26
N ASN A 177 -1.73 11.47 -8.25
CA ASN A 177 -2.84 12.40 -8.43
C ASN A 177 -4.09 11.93 -7.66
N LEU A 178 -4.61 12.83 -6.80
CA LEU A 178 -5.91 12.72 -6.13
C LEU A 178 -6.08 11.53 -5.16
N GLY A 179 -5.02 11.10 -4.45
CA GLY A 179 -5.09 9.95 -3.53
C GLY A 179 -6.19 10.05 -2.46
N ALA A 180 -6.35 11.25 -1.90
CA ALA A 180 -7.35 11.56 -0.89
C ALA A 180 -8.13 12.84 -1.22
N THR A 181 -9.42 12.90 -0.87
CA THR A 181 -10.18 14.16 -0.84
C THR A 181 -9.62 15.10 0.23
N ALA A 182 -9.88 16.41 0.08
CA ALA A 182 -9.48 17.38 1.10
C ALA A 182 -10.11 17.09 2.48
N LEU A 183 -11.39 16.71 2.51
CA LEU A 183 -12.06 16.33 3.76
C LEU A 183 -11.52 15.01 4.32
N GLY A 184 -11.15 14.05 3.47
CA GLY A 184 -10.51 12.81 3.88
C GLY A 184 -9.15 13.04 4.56
N ARG A 185 -8.33 13.95 4.03
CA ARG A 185 -7.07 14.37 4.68
C ARG A 185 -7.33 14.98 6.06
N ILE A 186 -8.30 15.89 6.16
CA ILE A 186 -8.66 16.53 7.44
C ILE A 186 -9.16 15.49 8.45
N GLU A 187 -9.98 14.54 8.01
CA GLU A 187 -10.48 13.47 8.85
C GLU A 187 -9.33 12.58 9.35
N PHE A 188 -8.39 12.20 8.47
CA PHE A 188 -7.21 11.43 8.86
C PHE A 188 -6.38 12.15 9.93
N CYS A 189 -6.02 13.42 9.70
CA CYS A 189 -5.24 14.20 10.66
C CYS A 189 -5.94 14.38 12.02
N ARG A 190 -7.28 14.44 12.05
CA ARG A 190 -8.05 14.49 13.31
C ARG A 190 -8.03 13.18 14.09
N ASN A 191 -7.67 12.07 13.45
CA ASN A 191 -7.64 10.74 14.03
C ASN A 191 -6.21 10.22 14.30
N GLY A 192 -5.21 11.11 14.36
CA GLY A 192 -3.84 10.78 14.77
C GLY A 192 -2.85 10.54 13.64
N GLY A 193 -3.24 10.88 12.40
CA GLY A 193 -2.35 10.91 11.24
C GLY A 193 -1.74 12.27 10.91
#